data_AF-A0A1H8SWS9-F1
#
_entry.id   AF-A0A1H8SWS9-F1
#
_cell.length_a   1.000
_cell.length_b   1.000
_cell.length_c   1.000
_cell.angle_alpha   90.00
_cell.angle_beta   90.00
_cell.angle_gamma   90.00
#
_symmetry.space_group_name_H-M   'P 1'
#
loop_
_entity.id
_entity.type
_entity.pdbx_description
1 polymer ?
#
loop_
_entity_poly.entity_id
_entity_poly.type
_entity_poly.pdbx_seq_one_letter_code
_entity_poly.pdbx_strand_id
1 'polypeptide(L)'
;MAARTRHGATTRCGACGAPLIRQPGECIAVTVDQAPIEPGSDPQIRGPNRLTWCAPPGPGNQPGRLLWVYPGHRDPCPHPHHADHQCTTRRPPAAAPPAANTLF
;
A
#
# COMPACT_ATOMS: atom_id res chain seq x y z
N MET A 1 -8.10 -19.47 -19.28
CA MET A 1 -8.88 -18.48 -18.52
C MET A 1 -7.93 -17.73 -17.59
N ALA A 2 -7.68 -16.44 -17.82
CA ALA A 2 -6.72 -15.66 -17.04
C ALA A 2 -7.28 -15.38 -15.65
N ALA A 3 -6.60 -15.86 -14.61
CA ALA A 3 -6.96 -15.60 -13.22
C ALA A 3 -6.90 -14.10 -12.93
N ARG A 4 -8.06 -13.48 -12.77
CA ARG A 4 -8.20 -12.09 -12.34
C ARG A 4 -7.85 -11.99 -10.86
N THR A 5 -6.56 -11.89 -10.52
CA THR A 5 -6.10 -11.50 -9.18
C THR A 5 -6.39 -10.01 -8.95
N ARG A 6 -7.66 -9.67 -8.73
CA ARG A 6 -8.13 -8.31 -8.41
C ARG A 6 -8.30 -8.07 -6.91
N HIS A 7 -7.41 -8.66 -6.10
CA HIS A 7 -7.45 -8.53 -4.65
C HIS A 7 -6.04 -8.21 -4.14
N GLY A 8 -5.95 -7.32 -3.14
CA GLY A 8 -4.69 -6.78 -2.65
C GLY A 8 -3.68 -7.89 -2.32
N ALA A 9 -2.62 -8.00 -3.11
CA ALA A 9 -1.58 -8.97 -2.83
C ALA A 9 -0.76 -8.46 -1.65
N THR A 10 -0.69 -9.26 -0.59
CA THR A 10 0.21 -8.98 0.52
C THR A 10 1.65 -9.21 0.06
N THR A 11 2.45 -8.15 0.10
CA THR A 11 3.85 -8.13 -0.34
C THR A 11 4.72 -7.51 0.75
N ARG A 12 6.03 -7.40 0.52
CA ARG A 12 6.95 -6.69 1.43
C ARG A 12 7.63 -5.55 0.68
N CYS A 13 7.89 -4.45 1.38
CA CYS A 13 8.72 -3.37 0.88
C CYS A 13 10.14 -3.89 0.62
N GLY A 14 10.65 -3.72 -0.61
CA GLY A 14 12.00 -4.18 -0.95
C GLY A 14 13.13 -3.39 -0.27
N ALA A 15 12.84 -2.20 0.27
CA ALA A 15 13.83 -1.37 0.95
C ALA A 15 13.81 -1.54 2.47
N CYS A 16 12.63 -1.52 3.10
CA CYS A 16 12.49 -1.60 4.56
C CYS A 16 11.92 -2.92 5.09
N GLY A 17 11.50 -3.84 4.21
CA GLY A 17 10.92 -5.13 4.59
C GLY A 17 9.50 -5.08 5.17
N ALA A 18 8.91 -3.89 5.30
CA ALA A 18 7.57 -3.68 5.86
C ALA A 18 6.50 -4.48 5.09
N PRO A 19 5.52 -5.09 5.78
CA PRO A 19 4.41 -5.79 5.13
C PRO A 19 3.44 -4.78 4.50
N LEU A 20 3.12 -4.97 3.22
CA LEU A 20 2.32 -4.05 2.40
C LEU A 20 1.11 -4.76 1.80
N ILE A 21 0.02 -4.01 1.66
CA ILE A 21 -1.10 -4.38 0.78
C ILE A 21 -0.91 -3.62 -0.52
N ARG A 22 -0.72 -4.34 -1.64
CA ARG A 22 -0.63 -3.75 -2.98
C ARG A 22 -1.88 -4.05 -3.78
N GLN A 23 -2.65 -3.01 -4.09
CA GLN A 23 -3.84 -3.13 -4.92
C GLN A 23 -3.60 -2.49 -6.29
N PRO A 24 -3.60 -3.28 -7.39
CA PRO A 24 -3.55 -2.72 -8.72
C PRO A 24 -4.86 -1.98 -9.01
N GLY A 25 -4.77 -0.69 -9.33
CA GLY A 25 -5.86 0.07 -9.94
C GLY A 25 -5.71 0.13 -11.46
N GLU A 26 -6.70 0.71 -12.12
CA GLU A 26 -6.72 0.84 -13.58
C GLU A 26 -5.70 1.90 -14.07
N CYS A 27 -5.59 3.01 -13.35
CA CYS A 27 -4.64 4.08 -13.66
C CYS A 27 -3.45 4.15 -12.70
N ILE A 28 -3.64 3.77 -11.42
CA ILE A 28 -2.59 3.81 -10.39
C ILE A 28 -2.64 2.55 -9.52
N ALA A 29 -1.46 2.06 -9.12
CA ALA A 29 -1.37 1.03 -8.09
C ALA A 29 -1.29 1.70 -6.72
N VAL A 30 -2.11 1.23 -5.78
CA VAL A 30 -2.13 1.71 -4.40
C VAL A 30 -1.31 0.76 -3.53
N THR A 31 -0.45 1.32 -2.68
CA THR A 31 0.38 0.56 -1.74
C THR A 31 0.22 1.15 -0.35
N VAL A 32 -0.31 0.35 0.57
CA VAL A 32 -0.54 0.75 1.96
C VAL A 32 0.18 -0.17 2.92
N ASP A 33 0.50 0.34 4.11
CA ASP A 33 0.99 -0.48 5.21
C ASP A 33 -0.08 -1.51 5.61
N GLN A 34 0.32 -2.77 5.82
CA GLN A 34 -0.64 -3.82 6.20
C GLN A 34 -1.20 -3.61 7.61
N ALA A 35 -0.43 -2.97 8.50
CA ALA A 35 -0.88 -2.64 9.84
C ALA A 35 -2.06 -1.66 9.77
N PRO A 36 -3.21 -1.96 10.40
CA PRO A 36 -4.32 -1.03 10.45
C PRO A 36 -3.98 0.16 11.35
N ILE A 37 -4.52 1.32 11.02
CA ILE A 37 -4.53 2.51 11.88
C ILE A 37 -5.86 2.60 12.62
N GLU A 38 -5.85 3.18 13.81
CA GLU A 38 -7.05 3.29 14.63
C GLU A 38 -8.00 4.39 14.09
N PRO A 39 -9.31 4.14 13.97
CA PRO A 39 -10.26 5.15 13.54
C PRO A 39 -10.20 6.37 14.47
N GLY A 40 -9.98 7.57 13.91
CA GLY A 40 -9.82 8.80 14.68
C GLY A 40 -8.41 9.09 15.19
N SER A 41 -7.42 8.24 14.90
CA SER A 41 -6.03 8.49 15.29
C SER A 41 -5.32 9.51 14.38
N ASP A 42 -4.53 10.34 15.08
CA ASP A 42 -3.61 11.44 14.74
C ASP A 42 -3.61 12.08 13.33
N PRO A 43 -3.80 13.42 13.21
CA PRO A 43 -3.47 14.16 11.98
C PRO A 43 -2.00 14.01 11.54
N GLN A 44 -1.07 13.56 12.39
CA GLN A 44 0.32 13.25 12.01
C GLN A 44 0.45 11.98 11.13
N ILE A 45 -0.49 11.03 11.19
CA ILE A 45 -0.58 9.94 10.20
C ILE A 45 -0.98 10.52 8.83
N ARG A 46 -1.75 11.61 8.84
CA ARG A 46 -2.16 12.40 7.67
C ARG A 46 -1.15 13.50 7.35
N GLY A 47 0.14 13.19 7.46
CA GLY A 47 1.19 14.06 6.95
C GLY A 47 0.93 14.46 5.49
N PRO A 48 1.53 15.56 5.01
CA PRO A 48 1.31 16.02 3.65
C PRO A 48 1.59 14.88 2.66
N ASN A 49 0.65 14.63 1.76
CA ASN A 49 0.71 13.55 0.74
C ASN A 49 0.67 12.11 1.29
N ARG A 50 0.04 11.86 2.45
CA ARG A 50 -0.28 10.51 2.92
C ARG A 50 -1.79 10.30 2.98
N LEU A 51 -2.33 9.47 2.08
CA LEU A 51 -3.76 9.17 2.06
C LEU A 51 -4.08 8.05 3.06
N THR A 52 -5.31 8.10 3.57
CA THR A 52 -5.91 7.03 4.38
C THR A 52 -6.90 6.24 3.54
N TRP A 53 -6.90 4.93 3.69
CA TRP A 53 -7.71 3.99 2.92
C TRP A 53 -8.53 3.12 3.84
N CYS A 54 -9.82 2.98 3.55
CA CYS A 54 -10.73 2.05 4.19
C CYS A 54 -10.68 0.69 3.48
N ALA A 55 -10.60 -0.40 4.24
CA ALA A 55 -10.62 -1.77 3.74
C ALA A 55 -11.92 -2.49 4.13
N PRO A 56 -13.04 -2.24 3.43
CA PRO A 56 -14.27 -2.98 3.67
C PRO A 56 -14.11 -4.46 3.27
N PRO A 57 -14.89 -5.37 3.87
CA PRO A 57 -14.95 -6.75 3.41
C PRO A 57 -15.51 -6.81 1.99
N GLY A 58 -14.89 -7.62 1.15
CA GLY A 58 -15.37 -7.97 -0.18
C GLY A 58 -16.33 -9.17 -0.17
N PRO A 59 -16.81 -9.59 -1.36
CA PRO A 59 -17.65 -10.77 -1.50
C PRO A 59 -17.00 -12.01 -0.88
N GLY A 60 -17.78 -12.80 -0.14
CA GLY A 60 -17.28 -14.03 0.48
C GLY A 60 -16.21 -13.80 1.55
N ASN A 61 -16.24 -12.65 2.25
CA ASN A 61 -15.29 -12.26 3.29
C ASN A 61 -13.83 -12.15 2.82
N GLN A 62 -13.62 -11.97 1.52
CA GLN A 62 -12.30 -11.67 0.96
C GLN A 62 -11.93 -10.20 1.21
N PRO A 63 -10.64 -9.81 1.17
CA PRO A 63 -10.25 -8.40 1.24
C PRO A 63 -10.92 -7.61 0.11
N GLY A 64 -11.73 -6.61 0.46
CA GLY A 64 -12.40 -5.75 -0.51
C GLY A 64 -11.46 -4.76 -1.16
N ARG A 65 -12.00 -3.94 -2.08
CA ARG A 65 -11.22 -2.84 -2.66
C ARG A 65 -10.95 -1.78 -1.60
N LEU A 66 -9.71 -1.33 -1.52
CA LEU A 66 -9.35 -0.13 -0.76
C LEU A 66 -10.12 1.07 -1.31
N LEU A 67 -10.80 1.79 -0.43
CA LEU A 67 -11.54 3.02 -0.72
C LEU A 67 -10.83 4.20 -0.05
N TRP A 68 -10.65 5.30 -0.77
CA TRP A 68 -10.06 6.49 -0.20
C TRP A 68 -10.98 7.06 0.90
N VAL A 69 -10.40 7.46 2.03
CA VAL A 69 -11.12 8.20 3.08
C VAL A 69 -11.13 9.68 2.71
N TYR A 70 -12.30 10.18 2.35
CA TYR A 70 -12.58 11.59 2.01
C TYR A 70 -13.66 12.16 2.95
N PRO A 71 -13.98 13.47 2.91
CA PRO A 71 -14.93 14.08 3.86
C PRO A 71 -16.34 13.49 3.89
N GLY A 72 -16.78 12.79 2.84
CA GLY A 72 -18.07 12.09 2.80
C GLY A 72 -17.99 10.62 3.24
N HIS A 73 -16.85 10.18 3.75
CA HIS A 73 -16.69 8.85 4.34
C HIS A 73 -17.47 8.76 5.66
N ARG A 74 -18.11 7.61 5.91
CA ARG A 74 -18.93 7.39 7.11
C ARG A 74 -18.07 7.50 8.38
N ASP A 75 -18.63 8.13 9.42
CA ASP A 75 -18.05 8.21 10.75
C ASP A 75 -19.11 7.89 11.83
N PRO A 76 -18.89 6.94 12.77
CA PRO A 76 -17.75 6.02 12.84
C PRO A 76 -17.82 4.93 11.76
N CYS A 77 -16.66 4.62 11.16
CA CYS A 77 -16.50 3.53 10.20
C CYS A 77 -16.00 2.27 10.91
N PRO A 78 -16.69 1.11 10.78
CA PRO A 78 -16.31 -0.11 11.48
C PRO A 78 -15.22 -0.93 10.77
N HIS A 79 -14.76 -0.50 9.60
CA HIS A 79 -13.79 -1.24 8.80
C HIS A 79 -12.34 -0.80 9.10
N PRO A 80 -11.35 -1.70 8.96
CA PRO A 80 -9.95 -1.35 9.11
C PRO A 80 -9.54 -0.21 8.17
N HIS A 81 -8.72 0.71 8.69
CA HIS A 81 -8.07 1.76 7.90
C HIS A 81 -6.59 1.50 7.74
N HIS A 82 -6.02 1.91 6.63
CA HIS A 82 -4.59 1.80 6.33
C HIS A 82 -4.08 3.13 5.80
N ALA A 83 -2.81 3.43 6.00
CA ALA A 83 -2.18 4.61 5.43
C ALA A 83 -1.30 4.23 4.25
N ASP A 84 -1.11 5.15 3.31
CA ASP A 84 -0.12 4.97 2.24
C ASP A 84 1.24 4.58 2.83
N HIS A 85 1.89 3.62 2.18
CA HIS A 85 3.22 3.23 2.56
C HIS A 85 4.22 4.30 2.12
N GLN A 86 4.86 4.96 3.08
CA GLN A 86 5.96 5.88 2.86
C GLN A 86 7.25 5.26 3.41
N CYS A 87 8.04 4.66 2.53
CA CYS A 87 9.33 4.10 2.92
C CYS A 87 10.33 5.24 3.17
N THR A 88 10.72 5.44 4.43
CA THR A 88 11.77 6.40 4.81
C THR A 88 13.17 5.81 4.79
N THR A 89 13.30 4.47 4.69
CA THR A 89 14.61 3.81 4.54
C THR A 89 15.23 4.21 3.22
N ARG A 90 16.43 4.81 3.29
CA ARG A 90 17.22 5.16 2.10
C ARG A 90 17.55 3.87 1.34
N ARG A 91 17.02 3.71 0.14
CA ARG A 91 17.39 2.59 -0.74
C ARG A 91 18.91 2.60 -0.93
N PRO A 92 19.63 1.49 -0.69
CA PRO A 92 21.03 1.38 -1.09
C PRO A 92 21.13 1.66 -2.61
N PRO A 93 22.16 2.38 -3.10
CA PRO A 93 22.34 2.53 -4.53
C PRO A 93 22.33 1.15 -5.18
N ALA A 94 21.68 1.02 -6.35
CA ALA A 94 21.71 -0.23 -7.09
C ALA A 94 23.18 -0.62 -7.30
N ALA A 95 23.51 -1.90 -7.04
CA ALA A 95 24.84 -2.41 -7.32
C ALA A 95 25.19 -2.07 -8.78
N ALA A 96 26.37 -1.47 -9.00
CA ALA A 96 26.83 -1.17 -10.34
C ALA A 96 26.77 -2.46 -11.17
N PRO A 97 26.30 -2.39 -12.44
CA PRO A 97 26.35 -3.57 -13.30
C PRO A 97 27.81 -4.07 -13.35
N PRO A 98 28.04 -5.40 -13.40
CA PRO A 98 29.40 -5.93 -13.48
C PRO A 98 30.11 -5.25 -14.65
N ALA A 99 31.32 -4.75 -14.40
CA ALA A 99 32.13 -4.12 -15.42
C ALA A 99 32.19 -5.07 -16.62
N ALA A 100 31.75 -4.60 -17.79
CA ALA A 100 31.96 -5.31 -19.02
C ALA A 100 33.47 -5.38 -19.22
N ASN A 101 34.06 -6.56 -18.99
CA ASN A 101 35.45 -6.84 -19.32
C ASN A 101 35.59 -6.64 -20.82
N THR A 102 36.02 -5.44 -21.21
CA THR A 102 36.32 -5.11 -22.60
C THR A 102 37.76 -5.52 -22.81
N LEU A 103 37.97 -6.78 -23.17
CA LEU A 103 39.21 -7.25 -23.75
C LEU A 103 39.18 -6.87 -25.23
N PHE A 104 39.88 -5.80 -25.60
CA PHE A 104 40.34 -5.53 -26.96
C PHE A 104 41.70 -4.83 -26.90
#